data_AF-A0A0C9M2T2-F1
#
_entry.id   AF-A0A0C9M2T2-F1
#
_cell.length_a   1.000
_cell.length_b   1.000
_cell.length_c   1.000
_cell.angle_alpha   90.00
_cell.angle_beta   90.00
_cell.angle_gamma   90.00
#
_symmetry.space_group_name_H-M   'P 1'
#
loop_
_entity.id
_entity.type
_entity.pdbx_description
1 polymer ?
#
loop_
_entity_poly.entity_id
_entity_poly.type
_entity_poly.pdbx_seq_one_letter_code
_entity_poly.pdbx_strand_id
1 'polypeptide(L)'
;MVAILAHPDRADAPVAAAPIARDAETLESRTLVLAGPADLGPTLTAAGVSAADTAAALGAIGGRLQGKGDIRLSFTLGHRGDAVRLATLDATRDDGSGMTLAQNSSGFVATPVAAHLRRVTRFVRGELDGESFYSSAVAAGVSDVLIGPFVNAFRYDFDMQREVAPGDVFEAGFAQRVTAEGEPVGTPELVYASLSTAAKSRALYRFQAPGDGQAEWYDSSGRSSRTAFMRTPVEAARISSGFGMRGHPILGFVKMHKGTDFAAPTGTPIYAAGDAVVTFAGPKGPNGNFVRLHHANGWDTLYLHMNRIMAGIMPGSHVAQGQQIGEVGTTGRSTGPHLHYEVHIDGQAVDPMSIKVDGGRALTGEPLKRFRALRDRIDTTRVAAAT
;
A
#
# COMPACT_ATOMS: atom_id res chain seq x y z
N MET A 1 -25.69 51.22 26.79
CA MET A 1 -24.51 51.92 27.35
C MET A 1 -23.32 51.48 26.52
N VAL A 2 -23.13 52.05 25.32
CA VAL A 2 -22.40 53.30 25.01
C VAL A 2 -20.95 53.28 25.50
N ALA A 3 -20.01 53.09 24.55
CA ALA A 3 -18.88 54.01 24.36
C ALA A 3 -18.26 53.76 22.97
N ILE A 4 -18.57 54.68 22.06
CA ILE A 4 -17.91 54.93 20.79
C ILE A 4 -16.63 55.72 21.10
N LEU A 5 -15.51 55.38 20.47
CA LEU A 5 -14.40 56.30 20.28
C LEU A 5 -13.99 56.28 18.80
N ALA A 6 -14.39 57.33 18.11
CA ALA A 6 -13.86 57.74 16.82
C ALA A 6 -12.67 58.69 17.07
N HIS A 7 -11.63 58.59 16.26
CA HIS A 7 -10.82 59.76 15.91
C HIS A 7 -10.56 59.81 14.40
N PRO A 8 -10.58 61.01 13.81
CA PRO A 8 -10.48 61.25 12.38
C PRO A 8 -9.03 61.39 11.95
N ASP A 9 -8.72 61.01 10.71
CA ASP A 9 -8.05 61.93 9.79
C ASP A 9 -8.12 61.39 8.36
N ARG A 10 -8.72 62.21 7.50
CA ARG A 10 -8.73 62.06 6.04
C ARG A 10 -7.40 62.59 5.52
N ALA A 11 -6.68 61.78 4.78
CA ALA A 11 -5.87 62.26 3.66
C ALA A 11 -6.43 61.62 2.39
N ASP A 12 -6.83 62.48 1.46
CA ASP A 12 -7.49 62.18 0.20
C ASP A 12 -6.74 61.10 -0.61
N ALA A 13 -7.32 59.91 -0.68
CA ALA A 13 -7.00 58.97 -1.75
C ALA A 13 -7.79 59.38 -3.01
N PRO A 14 -7.15 59.45 -4.17
CA PRO A 14 -7.74 60.07 -5.36
C PRO A 14 -9.01 59.37 -5.80
N VAL A 15 -10.04 60.19 -6.04
CA VAL A 15 -11.31 59.80 -6.64
C VAL A 15 -11.09 59.40 -8.10
N ALA A 16 -11.49 58.15 -8.37
CA ALA A 16 -11.88 57.54 -9.65
C ALA A 16 -10.85 57.49 -10.80
N ALA A 17 -10.37 56.28 -11.09
CA ALA A 17 -10.48 55.81 -12.46
C ALA A 17 -11.87 55.15 -12.58
N ALA A 18 -12.76 55.74 -13.38
CA ALA A 18 -13.96 55.08 -13.85
C ALA A 18 -13.59 53.67 -14.37
N PRO A 19 -14.47 52.65 -14.27
CA PRO A 19 -14.23 51.41 -14.99
C PRO A 19 -14.12 51.82 -16.47
N ILE A 20 -12.91 51.72 -17.01
CA ILE A 20 -12.71 51.73 -18.46
C ILE A 20 -13.68 50.66 -18.94
N ALA A 21 -14.66 51.04 -19.76
CA ALA A 21 -15.57 50.09 -20.37
C ALA A 21 -14.70 49.03 -21.05
N ARG A 22 -14.51 47.90 -20.38
CA ARG A 22 -13.95 46.71 -21.01
C ARG A 22 -15.07 46.28 -21.93
N ASP A 23 -14.87 46.39 -23.24
CA ASP A 23 -15.72 45.74 -24.22
C ASP A 23 -16.08 44.35 -23.67
N ALA A 24 -17.37 44.12 -23.44
CA ALA A 24 -17.86 42.97 -22.72
C ALA A 24 -17.52 41.70 -23.49
N GLU A 25 -16.39 41.10 -23.14
CA GLU A 25 -15.99 39.82 -23.67
C GLU A 25 -16.90 38.75 -23.06
N THR A 26 -17.56 37.99 -23.93
CA THR A 26 -18.39 36.88 -23.45
C THR A 26 -17.48 35.70 -23.16
N LEU A 27 -17.59 35.15 -21.95
CA LEU A 27 -16.82 33.99 -21.53
C LEU A 27 -17.66 32.74 -21.68
N GLU A 28 -17.10 31.73 -22.33
CA GLU A 28 -17.73 30.43 -22.53
C GLU A 28 -16.82 29.34 -21.94
N SER A 29 -17.32 28.61 -20.95
CA SER A 29 -16.59 27.48 -20.35
C SER A 29 -17.08 26.16 -20.94
N ARG A 30 -16.14 25.27 -21.27
CA ARG A 30 -16.41 23.92 -21.77
C ARG A 30 -15.63 22.90 -20.95
N THR A 31 -16.23 21.73 -20.74
CA THR A 31 -15.57 20.58 -20.10
C THR A 31 -15.76 19.33 -20.96
N LEU A 32 -14.66 18.64 -21.23
CA LEU A 32 -14.58 17.46 -22.08
C LEU A 32 -13.69 16.39 -21.42
N VAL A 33 -13.83 15.15 -21.85
CA VAL A 33 -12.93 14.05 -21.47
C VAL A 33 -12.16 13.62 -22.71
N LEU A 34 -10.84 13.56 -22.59
CA LEU A 34 -9.92 13.17 -23.64
C LEU A 34 -9.25 11.84 -23.30
N ALA A 35 -9.03 10.98 -24.29
CA ALA A 35 -8.35 9.71 -24.10
C ALA A 35 -6.84 9.89 -23.83
N GLY A 36 -6.26 11.00 -24.29
CA GLY A 36 -4.87 11.33 -23.96
C GLY A 36 -4.43 12.74 -24.40
N PRO A 37 -3.18 13.10 -24.12
CA PRO A 37 -2.66 14.45 -24.40
C PRO A 37 -2.65 14.81 -25.89
N ALA A 38 -2.61 13.80 -26.78
CA ALA A 38 -2.61 14.00 -28.23
C ALA A 38 -3.91 14.67 -28.73
N ASP A 39 -5.02 14.46 -28.02
CA ASP A 39 -6.34 14.98 -28.41
C ASP A 39 -6.55 16.46 -28.01
N LEU A 40 -5.64 17.04 -27.20
CA LEU A 40 -5.74 18.42 -26.73
C LEU A 40 -5.76 19.42 -27.89
N GLY A 41 -4.79 19.30 -28.82
CA GLY A 41 -4.66 20.21 -29.96
C GLY A 41 -5.87 20.19 -30.91
N PRO A 42 -6.28 19.01 -31.41
CA PRO A 42 -7.49 18.87 -32.22
C PRO A 42 -8.74 19.42 -31.53
N THR A 43 -8.89 19.18 -30.22
CA THR A 43 -10.04 19.66 -29.44
C THR A 43 -10.09 21.19 -29.35
N LEU A 44 -8.97 21.84 -29.04
CA LEU A 44 -8.91 23.32 -28.98
C LEU A 44 -9.17 23.95 -30.35
N THR A 45 -8.62 23.34 -31.41
CA THR A 45 -8.82 23.81 -32.79
C THR A 45 -10.29 23.67 -33.20
N ALA A 46 -10.93 22.52 -32.90
CA ALA A 46 -12.36 22.31 -33.13
C ALA A 46 -13.25 23.26 -32.31
N ALA A 47 -12.76 23.74 -31.17
CA ALA A 47 -13.43 24.74 -30.35
C ALA A 47 -13.29 26.18 -30.88
N GLY A 48 -12.55 26.40 -31.97
CA GLY A 48 -12.35 27.70 -32.60
C GLY A 48 -11.14 28.49 -32.09
N VAL A 49 -10.28 27.88 -31.26
CA VAL A 49 -9.03 28.53 -30.80
C VAL A 49 -8.06 28.67 -31.97
N SER A 50 -7.39 29.83 -32.07
CA SER A 50 -6.43 30.08 -33.14
C SER A 50 -5.29 29.05 -33.15
N ALA A 51 -4.71 28.78 -34.33
CA ALA A 51 -3.59 27.85 -34.45
C ALA A 51 -2.36 28.31 -33.63
N ALA A 52 -2.15 29.62 -33.54
CA ALA A 52 -1.08 30.21 -32.75
C ALA A 52 -1.29 30.01 -31.25
N ASP A 53 -2.49 30.27 -30.73
CA ASP A 53 -2.81 30.07 -29.32
C ASP A 53 -2.81 28.58 -28.96
N THR A 54 -3.29 27.72 -29.86
CA THR A 54 -3.24 26.27 -29.68
C THR A 54 -1.79 25.80 -29.57
N ALA A 55 -0.91 26.23 -30.48
CA ALA A 55 0.50 25.88 -30.43
C ALA A 55 1.20 26.42 -29.16
N ALA A 56 0.87 27.65 -28.75
CA ALA A 56 1.42 28.27 -27.55
C ALA A 56 0.95 27.55 -26.27
N ALA A 57 -0.34 27.19 -26.18
CA ALA A 57 -0.88 26.43 -25.05
C ALA A 57 -0.26 25.04 -24.96
N LEU A 58 -0.17 24.31 -26.09
CA LEU A 58 0.49 23.00 -26.14
C LEU A 58 1.99 23.09 -25.79
N GLY A 59 2.68 24.14 -26.25
CA GLY A 59 4.08 24.40 -25.90
C GLY A 59 4.28 24.67 -24.41
N ALA A 60 3.37 25.43 -23.78
CA ALA A 60 3.40 25.72 -22.35
C ALA A 60 3.11 24.48 -21.49
N ILE A 61 2.12 23.65 -21.86
CA ILE A 61 1.87 22.34 -21.23
C ILE A 61 3.10 21.43 -21.43
N GLY A 62 3.64 21.41 -22.65
CA GLY A 62 4.77 20.59 -23.06
C GLY A 62 4.54 19.09 -22.78
N GLY A 63 5.63 18.32 -22.74
CA GLY A 63 5.60 16.93 -22.30
C GLY A 63 5.36 16.77 -20.79
N ARG A 64 4.76 17.74 -20.08
CA ARG A 64 4.56 17.66 -18.63
C ARG A 64 3.25 16.97 -18.25
N LEU A 65 2.33 16.83 -19.21
CA LEU A 65 1.08 16.07 -19.06
C LEU A 65 1.28 14.58 -19.44
N GLN A 66 2.35 13.96 -18.96
CA GLN A 66 2.65 12.53 -19.17
C GLN A 66 1.74 11.64 -18.31
N GLY A 67 1.64 10.36 -18.67
CA GLY A 67 0.84 9.36 -17.94
C GLY A 67 -0.23 8.70 -18.80
N LYS A 68 -0.77 7.58 -18.30
CA LYS A 68 -1.90 6.86 -18.90
C LYS A 68 -3.21 7.29 -18.23
N GLY A 69 -4.32 7.16 -18.95
CA GLY A 69 -5.66 7.46 -18.45
C GLY A 69 -6.23 8.76 -18.99
N ASP A 70 -7.55 8.87 -18.84
CA ASP A 70 -8.35 9.95 -19.38
C ASP A 70 -8.00 11.30 -18.75
N ILE A 71 -8.15 12.36 -19.53
CA ILE A 71 -7.91 13.74 -19.11
C ILE A 71 -9.23 14.49 -19.14
N ARG A 72 -9.68 14.96 -17.98
CA ARG A 72 -10.74 15.97 -17.90
C ARG A 72 -10.14 17.32 -18.29
N LEU A 73 -10.52 17.80 -19.47
CA LEU A 73 -10.15 19.11 -19.99
C LEU A 73 -11.29 20.09 -19.72
N SER A 74 -11.05 21.09 -18.89
CA SER A 74 -11.92 22.26 -18.75
C SER A 74 -11.23 23.48 -19.32
N PHE A 75 -11.89 24.31 -20.11
CA PHE A 75 -11.27 25.52 -20.65
C PHE A 75 -12.31 26.63 -20.85
N THR A 76 -11.84 27.87 -20.77
CA THR A 76 -12.68 29.05 -20.98
C THR A 76 -12.22 29.79 -22.22
N LEU A 77 -13.15 30.04 -23.12
CA LEU A 77 -12.98 30.87 -24.30
C LEU A 77 -13.52 32.27 -24.03
N GLY A 78 -12.76 33.27 -24.43
CA GLY A 78 -13.20 34.65 -24.48
C GLY A 78 -13.54 35.04 -25.92
N HIS A 79 -14.73 35.58 -26.11
CA HIS A 79 -15.24 35.98 -27.42
C HIS A 79 -15.38 37.51 -27.51
N ARG A 80 -14.72 38.11 -28.50
CA ARG A 80 -14.85 39.53 -28.85
C ARG A 80 -15.11 39.68 -30.35
N GLY A 81 -16.37 39.88 -30.73
CA GLY A 81 -16.77 39.77 -32.13
C GLY A 81 -16.52 38.35 -32.64
N ASP A 82 -15.87 38.22 -33.80
CA ASP A 82 -15.48 36.92 -34.36
C ASP A 82 -14.15 36.37 -33.78
N ALA A 83 -13.47 37.14 -32.92
CA ALA A 83 -12.21 36.71 -32.33
C ALA A 83 -12.47 35.83 -31.09
N VAL A 84 -11.99 34.59 -31.16
CA VAL A 84 -11.99 33.62 -30.05
C VAL A 84 -10.58 33.53 -29.47
N ARG A 85 -10.44 33.74 -28.16
CA ARG A 85 -9.18 33.50 -27.44
C ARG A 85 -9.35 32.47 -26.34
N LEU A 86 -8.30 31.68 -26.10
CA LEU A 86 -8.25 30.79 -24.95
C LEU A 86 -7.84 31.59 -23.71
N ALA A 87 -8.73 31.71 -22.73
CA ALA A 87 -8.50 32.46 -21.50
C ALA A 87 -7.85 31.59 -20.40
N THR A 88 -8.44 30.42 -20.14
CA THR A 88 -7.93 29.44 -19.17
C THR A 88 -8.06 28.02 -19.70
N LEU A 89 -7.22 27.11 -19.22
CA LEU A 89 -7.30 25.68 -19.53
C LEU A 89 -6.81 24.86 -18.34
N ASP A 90 -7.62 23.94 -17.86
CA ASP A 90 -7.30 22.94 -16.85
C ASP A 90 -7.37 21.55 -17.48
N ALA A 91 -6.24 20.86 -17.53
CA ALA A 91 -6.14 19.48 -17.98
C ALA A 91 -5.75 18.61 -16.79
N THR A 92 -6.70 17.84 -16.26
CA THR A 92 -6.57 17.07 -15.02
C THR A 92 -6.84 15.59 -15.25
N ARG A 93 -6.18 14.74 -14.46
CA ARG A 93 -6.50 13.32 -14.34
C ARG A 93 -7.06 13.02 -12.96
N ASP A 94 -7.69 11.86 -12.83
CA ASP A 94 -8.29 11.42 -11.57
C ASP A 94 -7.27 11.27 -10.43
N ASP A 95 -5.99 11.03 -10.74
CA ASP A 95 -4.89 10.97 -9.76
C ASP A 95 -4.40 12.36 -9.28
N GLY A 96 -4.99 13.44 -9.79
CA GLY A 96 -4.63 14.82 -9.49
C GLY A 96 -3.39 15.31 -10.23
N SER A 97 -2.81 14.50 -11.11
CA SER A 97 -1.83 15.00 -12.07
C SER A 97 -2.54 15.85 -13.12
N GLY A 98 -1.87 16.90 -13.58
CA GLY A 98 -2.48 17.83 -14.52
C GLY A 98 -1.76 19.16 -14.59
N MET A 99 -2.24 20.01 -15.48
CA MET A 99 -1.75 21.36 -15.70
C MET A 99 -2.91 22.34 -15.75
N THR A 100 -2.75 23.47 -15.07
CA THR A 100 -3.56 24.67 -15.25
C THR A 100 -2.76 25.64 -16.09
N LEU A 101 -3.40 26.21 -17.11
CA LEU A 101 -2.86 27.22 -17.99
C LEU A 101 -3.66 28.51 -17.81
N ALA A 102 -2.92 29.58 -17.55
CA ALA A 102 -3.46 30.93 -17.53
C ALA A 102 -2.68 31.80 -18.54
N GLN A 103 -3.39 32.71 -19.18
CA GLN A 103 -2.79 33.70 -20.06
C GLN A 103 -2.23 34.87 -19.24
N ASN A 104 -1.03 35.35 -19.58
CA ASN A 104 -0.44 36.58 -19.06
C ASN A 104 0.00 37.51 -20.21
N SER A 105 0.73 38.58 -19.89
CA SER A 105 1.20 39.57 -20.88
C SER A 105 2.23 39.05 -21.90
N SER A 106 2.84 37.88 -21.67
CA SER A 106 3.88 37.29 -22.53
C SER A 106 3.52 35.93 -23.13
N GLY A 107 2.34 35.38 -22.84
CA GLY A 107 1.85 34.11 -23.38
C GLY A 107 1.09 33.27 -22.36
N PHE A 108 1.18 31.93 -22.47
CA PHE A 108 0.59 31.00 -21.51
C PHE A 108 1.62 30.56 -20.47
N VAL A 109 1.20 30.53 -19.20
CA VAL A 109 1.97 29.95 -18.10
C VAL A 109 1.26 28.69 -17.63
N ALA A 110 1.97 27.56 -17.65
CA ALA A 110 1.48 26.29 -17.15
C ALA A 110 1.96 26.04 -15.71
N THR A 111 1.04 25.73 -14.81
CA THR A 111 1.32 25.32 -13.43
C THR A 111 0.80 23.89 -13.19
N PRO A 112 1.60 23.02 -12.55
CA PRO A 112 1.11 21.69 -12.20
C PRO A 112 -0.04 21.78 -11.20
N VAL A 113 -1.14 21.06 -11.45
CA VAL A 113 -2.29 21.00 -10.54
C VAL A 113 -1.87 20.47 -9.16
N ALA A 114 -0.96 19.49 -9.14
CA ALA A 114 -0.38 18.93 -7.94
C ALA A 114 0.33 19.97 -7.04
N ALA A 115 0.78 21.12 -7.58
CA ALA A 115 1.38 22.18 -6.79
C ALA A 115 0.38 22.86 -5.83
N HIS A 116 -0.92 22.75 -6.13
CA HIS A 116 -2.00 23.33 -5.33
C HIS A 116 -2.71 22.29 -4.44
N LEU A 117 -2.38 21.01 -4.60
CA LEU A 117 -2.96 19.94 -3.80
C LEU A 117 -2.25 19.82 -2.45
N ARG A 118 -3.04 19.74 -1.38
CA ARG A 118 -2.52 19.45 -0.04
C ARG A 118 -2.65 17.97 0.24
N ARG A 119 -1.61 17.33 0.77
CA ARG A 119 -1.72 15.97 1.29
C ARG A 119 -2.22 16.03 2.74
N VAL A 120 -3.39 15.48 2.99
CA VAL A 120 -4.01 15.38 4.32
C VAL A 120 -4.04 13.92 4.76
N THR A 121 -4.00 13.68 6.07
CA THR A 121 -4.18 12.34 6.65
C THR A 121 -5.46 12.35 7.47
N ARG A 122 -6.34 11.37 7.22
CA ARG A 122 -7.59 11.16 7.96
C ARG A 122 -7.53 9.82 8.67
N PHE A 123 -8.24 9.71 9.78
CA PHE A 123 -8.32 8.50 10.59
C PHE A 123 -9.77 8.08 10.73
N VAL A 124 -10.01 6.78 10.56
CA VAL A 124 -11.30 6.15 10.77
C VAL A 124 -11.09 5.05 11.80
N ARG A 125 -11.91 5.05 12.84
CA ARG A 125 -11.94 4.03 13.89
C ARG A 125 -13.28 3.32 13.85
N GLY A 126 -13.26 2.01 13.97
CA GLY A 126 -14.48 1.19 14.00
C GLY A 126 -14.33 -0.01 14.93
N GLU A 127 -15.47 -0.61 15.22
CA GLU A 127 -15.61 -1.82 16.01
C GLU A 127 -16.19 -2.92 15.13
N LEU A 128 -15.75 -4.15 15.33
CA LEU A 128 -16.18 -5.29 14.53
C LEU A 128 -17.57 -5.77 14.98
N ASP A 129 -18.47 -5.91 14.02
CA ASP A 129 -19.88 -6.29 14.22
C ASP A 129 -20.10 -7.81 14.33
N GLY A 130 -19.13 -8.62 13.88
CA GLY A 130 -19.21 -10.07 13.86
C GLY A 130 -19.62 -10.70 12.53
N GLU A 131 -20.02 -9.91 11.53
CA GLU A 131 -20.31 -10.40 10.18
C GLU A 131 -19.03 -10.56 9.37
N SER A 132 -18.22 -9.50 9.28
CA SER A 132 -16.90 -9.54 8.64
C SER A 132 -16.10 -8.27 8.93
N PHE A 133 -14.77 -8.34 8.77
CA PHE A 133 -13.94 -7.13 8.78
C PHE A 133 -14.35 -6.14 7.66
N TYR A 134 -14.75 -6.65 6.50
CA TYR A 134 -15.12 -5.83 5.35
C TYR A 134 -16.34 -4.95 5.66
N SER A 135 -17.44 -5.54 6.14
CA SER A 135 -18.68 -4.83 6.45
C SER A 135 -18.45 -3.76 7.50
N SER A 136 -17.76 -4.10 8.59
CA SER A 136 -17.46 -3.14 9.66
C SER A 136 -16.55 -2.00 9.18
N ALA A 137 -15.54 -2.28 8.35
CA ALA A 137 -14.65 -1.27 7.79
C ALA A 137 -15.39 -0.28 6.90
N VAL A 138 -16.24 -0.77 5.99
CA VAL A 138 -17.06 0.08 5.11
C VAL A 138 -18.04 0.91 5.95
N ALA A 139 -18.72 0.29 6.92
CA ALA A 139 -19.67 0.99 7.80
C ALA A 139 -19.01 2.11 8.61
N ALA A 140 -17.75 1.93 9.02
CA ALA A 140 -16.96 2.96 9.70
C ALA A 140 -16.48 4.09 8.77
N GLY A 141 -16.59 3.92 7.44
CA GLY A 141 -16.16 4.91 6.45
C GLY A 141 -14.75 4.67 5.88
N VAL A 142 -14.21 3.45 6.03
CA VAL A 142 -12.99 3.06 5.32
C VAL A 142 -13.33 2.83 3.84
N SER A 143 -12.62 3.52 2.95
CA SER A 143 -12.80 3.33 1.52
C SER A 143 -12.44 1.90 1.11
N ASP A 144 -13.24 1.28 0.24
CA ASP A 144 -13.10 -0.10 -0.23
C ASP A 144 -11.67 -0.43 -0.70
N VAL A 145 -11.04 0.49 -1.43
CA VAL A 145 -9.67 0.35 -1.95
C VAL A 145 -8.60 0.19 -0.87
N LEU A 146 -8.91 0.54 0.39
CA LEU A 146 -8.00 0.43 1.54
C LEU A 146 -8.15 -0.87 2.32
N ILE A 147 -9.24 -1.61 2.12
CA ILE A 147 -9.54 -2.82 2.89
C ILE A 147 -8.52 -3.92 2.59
N GLY A 148 -8.22 -4.17 1.32
CA GLY A 148 -7.18 -5.12 0.91
C GLY A 148 -5.80 -4.79 1.49
N PRO A 149 -5.30 -3.54 1.33
CA PRO A 149 -4.07 -3.08 1.99
C PRO A 149 -4.06 -3.24 3.51
N PHE A 150 -5.19 -2.99 4.18
CA PHE A 150 -5.33 -3.15 5.64
C PHE A 150 -5.18 -4.60 6.06
N VAL A 151 -5.96 -5.50 5.46
CA VAL A 151 -5.87 -6.95 5.73
C VAL A 151 -4.46 -7.45 5.46
N ASN A 152 -3.85 -7.00 4.37
CA ASN A 152 -2.48 -7.37 4.00
C ASN A 152 -1.43 -6.84 4.99
N ALA A 153 -1.67 -5.71 5.67
CA ALA A 153 -0.76 -5.20 6.70
C ALA A 153 -0.66 -6.15 7.90
N PHE A 154 -1.79 -6.76 8.29
CA PHE A 154 -1.89 -7.62 9.47
C PHE A 154 -1.82 -9.12 9.19
N ARG A 155 -1.64 -9.53 7.93
CA ARG A 155 -1.66 -10.95 7.51
C ARG A 155 -0.72 -11.88 8.28
N TYR A 156 0.31 -11.33 8.93
CA TYR A 156 1.28 -12.08 9.72
C TYR A 156 1.05 -11.97 11.23
N ASP A 157 0.40 -10.90 11.66
CA ASP A 157 0.15 -10.63 13.07
C ASP A 157 -1.17 -11.27 13.53
N PHE A 158 -2.17 -11.39 12.66
CA PHE A 158 -3.50 -11.92 13.00
C PHE A 158 -4.00 -12.90 11.94
N ASP A 159 -4.57 -14.00 12.40
CA ASP A 159 -5.46 -14.83 11.58
C ASP A 159 -6.86 -14.21 11.64
N MET A 160 -7.20 -13.40 10.63
CA MET A 160 -8.46 -12.62 10.58
C MET A 160 -9.73 -13.47 10.72
N GLN A 161 -9.67 -14.78 10.45
CA GLN A 161 -10.82 -15.67 10.55
C GLN A 161 -10.97 -16.29 11.95
N ARG A 162 -9.87 -16.37 12.72
CA ARG A 162 -9.84 -17.11 14.00
C ARG A 162 -9.61 -16.23 15.22
N GLU A 163 -8.88 -15.13 15.04
CA GLU A 163 -8.43 -14.28 16.13
C GLU A 163 -9.23 -12.97 16.26
N VAL A 164 -10.08 -12.67 15.27
CA VAL A 164 -10.87 -11.45 15.22
C VAL A 164 -12.32 -11.78 15.57
N ALA A 165 -12.87 -11.04 16.54
CA ALA A 165 -14.17 -11.27 17.12
C ALA A 165 -15.02 -9.98 17.12
N PRO A 166 -16.35 -10.09 17.29
CA PRO A 166 -17.19 -8.93 17.55
C PRO A 166 -16.67 -8.15 18.77
N GLY A 167 -16.61 -6.82 18.67
CA GLY A 167 -16.08 -5.95 19.72
C GLY A 167 -14.58 -5.62 19.60
N ASP A 168 -13.84 -6.31 18.74
CA ASP A 168 -12.47 -5.93 18.44
C ASP A 168 -12.43 -4.60 17.67
N VAL A 169 -11.42 -3.78 17.94
CA VAL A 169 -11.34 -2.40 17.45
C VAL A 169 -10.25 -2.27 16.40
N PHE A 170 -10.58 -1.64 15.27
CA PHE A 170 -9.63 -1.29 14.24
C PHE A 170 -9.57 0.23 14.04
N GLU A 171 -8.43 0.69 13.53
CA GLU A 171 -8.24 2.08 13.12
C GLU A 171 -7.41 2.14 11.84
N ALA A 172 -7.91 2.83 10.82
CA ALA A 172 -7.24 3.05 9.55
C ALA A 172 -6.90 4.53 9.40
N GLY A 173 -5.61 4.82 9.27
CA GLY A 173 -5.12 6.15 8.89
C GLY A 173 -4.73 6.13 7.42
N PHE A 174 -5.35 6.99 6.62
CA PHE A 174 -5.08 7.09 5.19
C PHE A 174 -4.76 8.52 4.80
N ALA A 175 -3.84 8.65 3.86
CA ALA A 175 -3.46 9.91 3.29
C ALA A 175 -4.07 10.08 1.91
N GLN A 176 -4.57 11.27 1.63
CA GLN A 176 -5.14 11.61 0.34
C GLN A 176 -4.76 13.04 -0.02
N ARG A 177 -4.64 13.33 -1.31
CA ARG A 177 -4.53 14.70 -1.77
C ARG A 177 -5.91 15.33 -1.75
N VAL A 178 -5.96 16.62 -1.43
CA VAL A 178 -7.19 17.41 -1.49
C VAL A 178 -6.95 18.73 -2.20
N THR A 179 -7.99 19.29 -2.80
CA THR A 179 -7.97 20.67 -3.32
C THR A 179 -7.87 21.69 -2.19
N ALA A 180 -7.79 22.98 -2.52
CA ALA A 180 -7.80 24.06 -1.53
C ALA A 180 -9.12 24.09 -0.73
N GLU A 181 -10.22 23.66 -1.35
CA GLU A 181 -11.56 23.55 -0.79
C GLU A 181 -11.74 22.27 0.05
N GLY A 182 -10.78 21.34 0.00
CA GLY A 182 -10.79 20.10 0.78
C GLY A 182 -11.36 18.87 0.05
N GLU A 183 -11.66 18.99 -1.25
CA GLU A 183 -12.20 17.90 -2.06
C GLU A 183 -11.13 16.82 -2.33
N PRO A 184 -11.43 15.52 -2.16
CA PRO A 184 -10.47 14.45 -2.35
C PRO A 184 -10.05 14.28 -3.82
N VAL A 185 -8.75 14.09 -4.03
CA VAL A 185 -8.14 13.88 -5.35
C VAL A 185 -7.23 12.65 -5.31
N GLY A 186 -7.38 11.77 -6.30
CA GLY A 186 -6.66 10.51 -6.40
C GLY A 186 -7.08 9.46 -5.38
N THR A 187 -6.49 8.28 -5.50
CA THR A 187 -6.74 7.16 -4.59
C THR A 187 -6.12 7.41 -3.22
N PRO A 188 -6.85 7.20 -2.12
CA PRO A 188 -6.26 7.29 -0.79
C PRO A 188 -5.23 6.18 -0.59
N GLU A 189 -4.21 6.47 0.22
CA GLU A 189 -3.13 5.55 0.54
C GLU A 189 -3.18 5.22 2.03
N LEU A 190 -3.26 3.94 2.39
CA LEU A 190 -3.18 3.51 3.79
C LEU A 190 -1.76 3.80 4.32
N VAL A 191 -1.65 4.63 5.35
CA VAL A 191 -0.37 5.03 5.97
C VAL A 191 -0.21 4.51 7.40
N TYR A 192 -1.32 4.19 8.05
CA TYR A 192 -1.39 3.67 9.40
C TYR A 192 -2.53 2.66 9.51
N ALA A 193 -2.32 1.61 10.28
CA ALA A 193 -3.34 0.63 10.60
C ALA A 193 -3.15 0.14 12.04
N SER A 194 -4.21 0.04 12.82
CA SER A 194 -4.19 -0.67 14.11
C SER A 194 -5.33 -1.66 14.21
N LEU A 195 -5.07 -2.77 14.90
CA LEU A 195 -6.06 -3.78 15.26
C LEU A 195 -5.82 -4.19 16.71
N SER A 196 -6.87 -4.12 17.50
CA SER A 196 -6.87 -4.45 18.93
C SER A 196 -7.92 -5.50 19.19
N THR A 197 -7.46 -6.66 19.65
CA THR A 197 -8.27 -7.78 20.09
C THR A 197 -8.18 -7.93 21.60
N ALA A 198 -9.03 -8.77 22.19
CA ALA A 198 -8.90 -9.13 23.62
C ALA A 198 -7.52 -9.70 23.99
N ALA A 199 -6.85 -10.39 23.06
CA ALA A 199 -5.57 -11.05 23.31
C ALA A 199 -4.35 -10.14 23.06
N LYS A 200 -4.43 -9.24 22.07
CA LYS A 200 -3.29 -8.41 21.64
C LYS A 200 -3.72 -7.19 20.83
N SER A 201 -2.87 -6.17 20.87
CA SER A 201 -2.95 -4.98 20.03
C SER A 201 -1.70 -4.81 19.18
N ARG A 202 -1.87 -4.35 17.94
CA ARG A 202 -0.79 -4.02 17.01
C ARG A 202 -1.14 -2.74 16.27
N ALA A 203 -0.12 -1.90 16.09
CA ALA A 203 -0.17 -0.70 15.28
C ALA A 203 0.99 -0.74 14.28
N LEU A 204 0.68 -0.51 13.01
CA LEU A 204 1.59 -0.61 11.89
C LEU A 204 1.60 0.70 11.09
N TYR A 205 2.79 1.08 10.65
CA TYR A 205 3.07 2.32 9.93
C TYR A 205 3.70 1.98 8.59
N ARG A 206 3.15 2.53 7.50
CA ARG A 206 3.70 2.30 6.16
C ARG A 206 4.93 3.18 5.96
N PHE A 207 6.07 2.57 5.64
CA PHE A 207 7.33 3.29 5.41
C PHE A 207 8.15 2.60 4.33
N GLN A 208 8.80 3.38 3.47
CA GLN A 208 9.77 2.89 2.51
C GLN A 208 11.16 3.35 2.96
N ALA A 209 12.01 2.40 3.36
CA ALA A 209 13.37 2.76 3.74
C ALA A 209 14.18 3.16 2.49
N PRO A 210 15.17 4.06 2.62
CA PRO A 210 16.07 4.37 1.51
C PRO A 210 16.72 3.10 0.95
N GLY A 211 16.61 2.90 -0.36
CA GLY A 211 17.13 1.70 -1.05
C GLY A 211 16.13 0.55 -1.18
N ASP A 212 15.02 0.56 -0.43
CA ASP A 212 13.96 -0.43 -0.63
C ASP A 212 13.19 -0.11 -1.91
N GLY A 213 12.91 -1.14 -2.72
CA GLY A 213 12.13 -0.98 -3.95
C GLY A 213 10.64 -0.70 -3.72
N GLN A 214 10.13 -0.99 -2.51
CA GLN A 214 8.72 -0.81 -2.14
C GLN A 214 8.59 -0.47 -0.65
N ALA A 215 7.47 0.15 -0.28
CA ALA A 215 7.14 0.37 1.12
C ALA A 215 6.76 -0.93 1.86
N GLU A 216 7.12 -0.99 3.13
CA GLU A 216 6.74 -2.04 4.06
C GLU A 216 5.95 -1.46 5.25
N TRP A 217 5.45 -2.34 6.10
CA TRP A 217 4.71 -2.03 7.31
C TRP A 217 5.60 -2.26 8.52
N TYR A 218 5.77 -1.27 9.39
CA TYR A 218 6.63 -1.35 10.57
C TYR A 218 5.83 -1.10 11.85
N ASP A 219 6.18 -1.80 12.93
CA ASP A 219 5.66 -1.50 14.25
C ASP A 219 6.17 -0.16 14.79
N SER A 220 5.65 0.28 15.94
CA SER A 220 6.04 1.56 16.55
C SER A 220 7.52 1.67 16.90
N SER A 221 8.25 0.55 17.00
CA SER A 221 9.69 0.51 17.26
C SER A 221 10.55 0.58 15.99
N GLY A 222 9.93 0.44 14.80
CA GLY A 222 10.61 0.40 13.51
C GLY A 222 11.02 -1.01 13.09
N ARG A 223 10.35 -2.06 13.59
CA ARG A 223 10.53 -3.44 13.12
C ARG A 223 9.48 -3.78 12.09
N SER A 224 9.89 -4.39 10.98
CA SER A 224 8.94 -4.79 9.93
C SER A 224 7.95 -5.83 10.46
N SER A 225 6.68 -5.68 10.06
CA SER A 225 5.59 -6.65 10.28
C SER A 225 5.63 -7.80 9.27
N ARG A 226 6.45 -7.69 8.20
CA ARG A 226 6.84 -8.87 7.44
C ARG A 226 7.64 -9.75 8.39
N THR A 227 6.92 -10.67 9.01
CA THR A 227 7.52 -11.70 9.84
C THR A 227 8.50 -12.47 8.98
N ALA A 228 9.68 -12.76 9.51
CA ALA A 228 10.67 -13.55 8.79
C ALA A 228 10.12 -14.91 8.33
N PHE A 229 9.01 -15.39 8.92
CA PHE A 229 8.53 -16.77 8.82
C PHE A 229 7.00 -16.94 8.85
N MET A 230 6.44 -17.74 7.93
CA MET A 230 5.09 -18.29 7.99
C MET A 230 5.11 -19.53 8.90
N ARG A 231 4.15 -19.64 9.81
CA ARG A 231 4.01 -20.80 10.70
C ARG A 231 3.52 -22.05 9.97
N THR A 232 2.64 -21.87 8.98
CA THR A 232 2.03 -22.95 8.21
C THR A 232 2.35 -22.74 6.72
N PRO A 233 3.40 -23.37 6.19
CA PRO A 233 3.84 -23.19 4.81
C PRO A 233 3.08 -24.06 3.78
N VAL A 234 1.84 -24.45 4.07
CA VAL A 234 1.03 -25.35 3.23
C VAL A 234 -0.45 -24.99 3.36
N GLU A 235 -1.17 -25.00 2.24
CA GLU A 235 -2.59 -24.60 2.21
C GLU A 235 -3.50 -25.71 2.74
N ALA A 236 -4.58 -25.33 3.45
CA ALA A 236 -5.67 -26.21 3.89
C ALA A 236 -5.24 -27.50 4.64
N ALA A 237 -4.09 -27.49 5.30
CA ALA A 237 -3.57 -28.66 6.00
C ALA A 237 -3.99 -28.72 7.48
N ARG A 238 -4.18 -29.94 7.98
CA ARG A 238 -4.37 -30.20 9.42
C ARG A 238 -3.05 -30.66 10.05
N ILE A 239 -2.79 -30.23 11.29
CA ILE A 239 -1.67 -30.80 12.05
C ILE A 239 -2.02 -32.25 12.38
N SER A 240 -1.24 -33.18 11.85
CA SER A 240 -1.35 -34.61 12.10
C SER A 240 -0.40 -35.07 13.21
N SER A 241 0.71 -34.36 13.40
CA SER A 241 1.59 -34.53 14.55
C SER A 241 2.36 -33.23 14.85
N GLY A 242 2.45 -32.88 16.13
CA GLY A 242 3.31 -31.79 16.61
C GLY A 242 4.77 -32.21 16.81
N PHE A 243 5.61 -31.23 17.17
CA PHE A 243 7.00 -31.41 17.58
C PHE A 243 7.10 -32.08 18.96
N GLY A 244 8.17 -32.85 19.22
CA GLY A 244 8.47 -33.41 20.54
C GLY A 244 8.58 -34.93 20.59
N MET A 245 8.77 -35.47 21.81
CA MET A 245 8.93 -36.90 22.05
C MET A 245 7.60 -37.64 21.85
N ARG A 246 7.57 -38.61 20.93
CA ARG A 246 6.38 -39.44 20.69
C ARG A 246 6.74 -40.88 20.35
N GLY A 247 5.82 -41.82 20.56
CA GLY A 247 5.97 -43.19 20.09
C GLY A 247 6.13 -43.22 18.57
N HIS A 248 7.21 -43.82 18.06
CA HIS A 248 7.47 -43.87 16.63
C HIS A 248 6.58 -44.94 15.96
N PRO A 249 5.66 -44.54 15.05
CA PRO A 249 4.59 -45.42 14.55
C PRO A 249 5.09 -46.65 13.78
N ILE A 250 6.35 -46.65 13.34
CA ILE A 250 6.97 -47.76 12.59
C ILE A 250 8.00 -48.53 13.44
N LEU A 251 8.60 -47.91 14.46
CA LEU A 251 9.77 -48.48 15.16
C LEU A 251 9.49 -48.90 16.61
N GLY A 252 8.32 -48.56 17.16
CA GLY A 252 7.86 -49.07 18.47
C GLY A 252 8.50 -48.43 19.71
N PHE A 253 9.45 -47.49 19.56
CA PHE A 253 10.06 -46.74 20.68
C PHE A 253 9.78 -45.24 20.61
N VAL A 254 9.91 -44.54 21.75
CA VAL A 254 9.76 -43.08 21.83
C VAL A 254 10.91 -42.39 21.10
N LYS A 255 10.61 -41.59 20.08
CA LYS A 255 11.58 -40.85 19.29
C LYS A 255 11.20 -39.38 19.20
N MET A 256 12.22 -38.52 19.20
CA MET A 256 12.06 -37.10 18.99
C MET A 256 11.56 -36.81 17.57
N HIS A 257 10.41 -36.16 17.48
CA HIS A 257 9.89 -35.58 16.25
C HIS A 257 10.40 -34.15 16.11
N LYS A 258 11.25 -33.91 15.11
CA LYS A 258 12.00 -32.65 14.94
C LYS A 258 11.24 -31.55 14.19
N GLY A 259 9.97 -31.80 13.86
CA GLY A 259 9.15 -30.89 13.08
C GLY A 259 7.67 -31.04 13.40
N THR A 260 6.85 -30.40 12.58
CA THR A 260 5.39 -30.54 12.58
C THR A 260 4.96 -31.22 11.29
N ASP A 261 4.08 -32.21 11.40
CA ASP A 261 3.51 -32.94 10.26
C ASP A 261 2.16 -32.33 9.88
N PHE A 262 2.08 -31.70 8.71
CA PHE A 262 0.87 -31.17 8.13
C PHE A 262 0.28 -32.16 7.12
N ALA A 263 -0.82 -32.82 7.47
CA ALA A 263 -1.51 -33.72 6.57
C ALA A 263 -2.31 -32.92 5.53
N ALA A 264 -2.01 -33.21 4.26
CA ALA A 264 -2.65 -32.62 3.09
C ALA A 264 -2.56 -33.61 1.91
N PRO A 265 -3.49 -33.56 0.94
CA PRO A 265 -3.41 -34.39 -0.26
C PRO A 265 -2.09 -34.24 -1.02
N THR A 266 -1.66 -35.30 -1.71
CA THR A 266 -0.54 -35.19 -2.65
C THR A 266 -0.84 -34.14 -3.72
N GLY A 267 0.14 -33.28 -4.01
CA GLY A 267 -0.04 -32.16 -4.95
C GLY A 267 -0.40 -30.82 -4.30
N THR A 268 -0.77 -30.78 -3.01
CA THR A 268 -1.05 -29.52 -2.33
C THR A 268 0.18 -28.59 -2.35
N PRO A 269 0.05 -27.30 -2.73
CA PRO A 269 1.17 -26.37 -2.78
C PRO A 269 1.89 -26.20 -1.44
N ILE A 270 3.23 -26.18 -1.50
CA ILE A 270 4.12 -25.85 -0.38
C ILE A 270 4.81 -24.53 -0.70
N TYR A 271 4.85 -23.63 0.27
CA TYR A 271 5.40 -22.28 0.13
C TYR A 271 6.65 -22.08 0.99
N ALA A 272 7.56 -21.22 0.55
CA ALA A 272 8.68 -20.77 1.37
C ALA A 272 8.15 -20.01 2.59
N ALA A 273 8.50 -20.46 3.79
CA ALA A 273 8.07 -19.81 5.02
C ALA A 273 8.63 -18.38 5.15
N GLY A 274 9.75 -18.07 4.53
CA GLY A 274 10.41 -16.77 4.62
C GLY A 274 11.23 -16.47 3.39
N ASP A 275 11.62 -15.21 3.22
CA ASP A 275 12.65 -14.86 2.24
C ASP A 275 13.93 -15.63 2.58
N ALA A 276 14.52 -16.29 1.58
CA ALA A 276 15.60 -17.22 1.80
C ALA A 276 16.48 -17.47 0.57
N VAL A 277 17.62 -18.11 0.81
CA VAL A 277 18.43 -18.76 -0.20
C VAL A 277 18.28 -20.26 -0.07
N VAL A 278 18.02 -20.95 -1.17
CA VAL A 278 17.97 -22.42 -1.21
C VAL A 278 19.38 -22.95 -0.94
N THR A 279 19.56 -23.75 0.11
CA THR A 279 20.84 -24.40 0.41
C THR A 279 20.87 -25.87 -0.02
N PHE A 280 19.70 -26.49 -0.20
CA PHE A 280 19.58 -27.81 -0.77
C PHE A 280 18.21 -27.99 -1.44
N ALA A 281 18.16 -28.69 -2.57
CA ALA A 281 16.92 -29.15 -3.19
C ALA A 281 17.17 -30.50 -3.92
N GLY A 282 16.44 -31.55 -3.53
CA GLY A 282 16.53 -32.87 -4.18
C GLY A 282 16.23 -34.05 -3.25
N PRO A 283 16.46 -35.30 -3.70
CA PRO A 283 16.28 -36.50 -2.89
C PRO A 283 17.28 -36.57 -1.73
N LYS A 284 16.82 -36.90 -0.51
CA LYS A 284 17.65 -37.00 0.70
C LYS A 284 17.28 -38.19 1.58
N GLY A 285 17.46 -39.40 1.05
CA GLY A 285 17.28 -40.66 1.79
C GLY A 285 15.90 -40.75 2.46
N PRO A 286 15.82 -40.96 3.80
CA PRO A 286 14.54 -41.12 4.50
C PRO A 286 13.67 -39.86 4.46
N ASN A 287 14.23 -38.69 4.14
CA ASN A 287 13.49 -37.44 4.05
C ASN A 287 12.72 -37.30 2.72
N GLY A 288 12.94 -38.21 1.76
CA GLY A 288 12.32 -38.13 0.44
C GLY A 288 12.85 -36.95 -0.38
N ASN A 289 12.00 -36.36 -1.21
CA ASN A 289 12.31 -35.08 -1.85
C ASN A 289 12.26 -33.99 -0.79
N PHE A 290 13.34 -33.20 -0.76
CA PHE A 290 13.68 -32.36 0.36
C PHE A 290 14.20 -31.01 -0.14
N VAL A 291 13.73 -29.94 0.49
CA VAL A 291 14.25 -28.58 0.31
C VAL A 291 14.72 -28.05 1.66
N ARG A 292 15.90 -27.42 1.67
CA ARG A 292 16.40 -26.62 2.79
C ARG A 292 16.56 -25.18 2.33
N LEU A 293 15.99 -24.25 3.08
CA LEU A 293 16.13 -22.83 2.88
C LEU A 293 16.88 -22.21 4.06
N HIS A 294 17.83 -21.33 3.77
CA HIS A 294 18.56 -20.56 4.77
C HIS A 294 18.11 -19.10 4.72
N HIS A 295 17.77 -18.57 5.89
CA HIS A 295 17.15 -17.26 6.04
C HIS A 295 18.18 -16.25 6.56
N ALA A 296 17.98 -14.96 6.24
CA ALA A 296 18.92 -13.89 6.61
C ALA A 296 19.09 -13.71 8.13
N ASN A 297 18.14 -14.18 8.93
CA ASN A 297 18.21 -14.17 10.40
C ASN A 297 18.98 -15.37 10.99
N GLY A 298 19.65 -16.18 10.15
CA GLY A 298 20.43 -17.34 10.57
C GLY A 298 19.62 -18.62 10.78
N TRP A 299 18.31 -18.61 10.51
CA TRP A 299 17.46 -19.78 10.65
C TRP A 299 17.48 -20.65 9.39
N ASP A 300 17.11 -21.92 9.54
CA ASP A 300 16.81 -22.80 8.41
C ASP A 300 15.38 -23.32 8.47
N THR A 301 14.75 -23.47 7.29
CA THR A 301 13.55 -24.28 7.11
C THR A 301 13.80 -25.49 6.26
N LEU A 302 13.16 -26.58 6.66
CA LEU A 302 13.29 -27.88 6.03
C LEU A 302 11.88 -28.37 5.64
N TYR A 303 11.75 -28.77 4.39
CA TYR A 303 10.51 -29.27 3.80
C TYR A 303 10.77 -30.69 3.28
N LEU A 304 10.12 -31.68 3.88
CA LEU A 304 10.37 -33.10 3.64
C LEU A 304 9.16 -33.79 2.98
N HIS A 305 9.41 -35.00 2.49
CA HIS A 305 8.41 -35.92 1.91
C HIS A 305 7.68 -35.37 0.69
N MET A 306 8.25 -34.37 0.01
CA MET A 306 7.61 -33.67 -1.10
C MET A 306 7.35 -34.63 -2.28
N ASN A 307 6.27 -34.40 -3.01
CA ASN A 307 6.02 -35.12 -4.27
C ASN A 307 6.90 -34.55 -5.38
N ARG A 308 6.92 -33.21 -5.45
CA ARG A 308 7.59 -32.45 -6.50
C ARG A 308 8.24 -31.21 -5.91
N ILE A 309 9.43 -30.88 -6.41
CA ILE A 309 10.11 -29.61 -6.19
C ILE A 309 9.86 -28.74 -7.43
N MET A 310 9.49 -27.48 -7.24
CA MET A 310 9.20 -26.57 -8.36
C MET A 310 10.47 -26.27 -9.18
N ALA A 311 10.26 -25.95 -10.47
CA ALA A 311 11.35 -25.52 -11.34
C ALA A 311 12.00 -24.23 -10.80
N GLY A 312 13.34 -24.15 -10.89
CA GLY A 312 14.10 -22.99 -10.39
C GLY A 312 14.40 -23.03 -8.89
N ILE A 313 13.89 -24.03 -8.14
CA ILE A 313 14.27 -24.25 -6.74
C ILE A 313 15.51 -25.15 -6.71
N MET A 314 16.69 -24.53 -6.69
CA MET A 314 17.99 -25.21 -6.68
C MET A 314 18.97 -24.47 -5.77
N PRO A 315 20.05 -25.13 -5.28
CA PRO A 315 21.02 -24.47 -4.41
C PRO A 315 21.54 -23.15 -4.98
N GLY A 316 21.53 -22.10 -4.16
CA GLY A 316 21.92 -20.73 -4.55
C GLY A 316 20.77 -19.84 -5.05
N SER A 317 19.61 -20.40 -5.37
CA SER A 317 18.44 -19.62 -5.80
C SER A 317 17.83 -18.84 -4.64
N HIS A 318 17.42 -17.60 -4.91
CA HIS A 318 16.64 -16.80 -3.97
C HIS A 318 15.16 -17.16 -4.09
N VAL A 319 14.49 -17.25 -2.95
CA VAL A 319 13.02 -17.41 -2.88
C VAL A 319 12.44 -16.35 -1.98
N ALA A 320 11.28 -15.82 -2.38
CA ALA A 320 10.51 -14.91 -1.55
C ALA A 320 9.58 -15.71 -0.62
N GLN A 321 9.27 -15.16 0.55
CA GLN A 321 8.23 -15.67 1.42
C GLN A 321 6.91 -15.81 0.66
N GLY A 322 6.23 -16.96 0.81
CA GLY A 322 5.00 -17.27 0.10
C GLY A 322 5.19 -17.70 -1.35
N GLN A 323 6.43 -17.75 -1.87
CA GLN A 323 6.72 -18.36 -3.16
C GLN A 323 6.51 -19.87 -3.08
N GLN A 324 5.82 -20.46 -4.07
CA GLN A 324 5.65 -21.90 -4.13
C GLN A 324 7.00 -22.59 -4.42
N ILE A 325 7.40 -23.51 -3.55
CA ILE A 325 8.67 -24.25 -3.65
C ILE A 325 8.47 -25.72 -4.03
N GLY A 326 7.25 -26.24 -3.89
CA GLY A 326 6.93 -27.61 -4.29
C GLY A 326 5.51 -28.02 -3.92
N GLU A 327 5.33 -29.33 -3.82
CA GLU A 327 4.03 -29.96 -3.57
C GLU A 327 4.15 -31.07 -2.53
N VAL A 328 3.12 -31.20 -1.69
CA VAL A 328 2.98 -32.26 -0.69
C VAL A 328 3.05 -33.63 -1.36
N GLY A 329 3.71 -34.58 -0.72
CA GLY A 329 3.80 -35.96 -1.19
C GLY A 329 3.91 -36.95 -0.04
N THR A 330 4.47 -38.12 -0.37
CA THR A 330 4.74 -39.19 0.60
C THR A 330 6.06 -39.90 0.30
N THR A 331 7.04 -39.16 -0.23
CA THR A 331 8.35 -39.73 -0.61
C THR A 331 9.24 -39.98 0.61
N GLY A 332 10.20 -40.90 0.48
CA GLY A 332 11.05 -41.29 1.61
C GLY A 332 10.29 -42.14 2.64
N ARG A 333 10.64 -41.99 3.93
CA ARG A 333 9.99 -42.74 5.01
C ARG A 333 8.77 -41.98 5.53
N SER A 334 7.66 -42.13 4.83
CA SER A 334 6.35 -41.56 5.16
C SER A 334 5.29 -42.65 5.24
N THR A 335 4.29 -42.49 6.11
CA THR A 335 3.14 -43.41 6.23
C THR A 335 1.93 -42.97 5.40
N GLY A 336 1.94 -41.74 4.89
CA GLY A 336 0.87 -41.20 4.05
C GLY A 336 1.13 -39.74 3.65
N PRO A 337 0.32 -39.14 2.77
CA PRO A 337 0.54 -37.78 2.28
C PRO A 337 0.57 -36.72 3.39
N HIS A 338 1.72 -36.08 3.57
CA HIS A 338 1.92 -34.97 4.50
C HIS A 338 3.18 -34.16 4.16
N LEU A 339 3.24 -32.92 4.64
CA LEU A 339 4.47 -32.16 4.75
C LEU A 339 5.06 -32.33 6.14
N HIS A 340 6.29 -32.83 6.24
CA HIS A 340 7.07 -32.71 7.47
C HIS A 340 7.91 -31.43 7.39
N TYR A 341 7.61 -30.49 8.30
CA TYR A 341 8.21 -29.16 8.34
C TYR A 341 9.04 -28.98 9.60
N GLU A 342 10.33 -28.66 9.43
CA GLU A 342 11.22 -28.35 10.56
C GLU A 342 11.71 -26.90 10.48
N VAL A 343 11.89 -26.29 11.65
CA VAL A 343 12.58 -25.00 11.79
C VAL A 343 13.80 -25.22 12.67
N HIS A 344 14.96 -24.72 12.22
CA HIS A 344 16.21 -24.84 12.95
C HIS A 344 16.74 -23.44 13.29
N ILE A 345 17.09 -23.25 14.56
CA ILE A 345 17.74 -22.04 15.07
C ILE A 345 19.11 -22.47 15.60
N ASP A 346 20.19 -21.86 15.11
CA ASP A 346 21.57 -22.21 15.46
C ASP A 346 21.88 -23.71 15.28
N GLY A 347 21.27 -24.32 14.25
CA GLY A 347 21.41 -25.75 13.93
C GLY A 347 20.60 -26.71 14.81
N GLN A 348 19.79 -26.21 15.75
CA GLN A 348 18.90 -27.03 16.59
C GLN A 348 17.46 -26.94 16.11
N ALA A 349 16.82 -28.10 15.96
CA ALA A 349 15.39 -28.17 15.64
C ALA A 349 14.55 -27.66 16.83
N VAL A 350 13.64 -26.74 16.55
CA VAL A 350 12.70 -26.16 17.52
C VAL A 350 11.26 -26.43 17.09
N ASP A 351 10.31 -26.33 18.01
CA ASP A 351 8.88 -26.47 17.68
C ASP A 351 8.44 -25.30 16.79
N PRO A 352 8.09 -25.53 15.51
CA PRO A 352 7.66 -24.47 14.61
C PRO A 352 6.43 -23.70 15.12
N MET A 353 5.57 -24.37 15.90
CA MET A 353 4.33 -23.80 16.43
C MET A 353 4.56 -22.94 17.67
N SER A 354 5.67 -23.12 18.38
CA SER A 354 6.03 -22.32 19.56
C SER A 354 6.87 -21.09 19.21
N ILE A 355 7.35 -20.99 17.96
CA ILE A 355 8.16 -19.84 17.56
C ILE A 355 7.29 -18.58 17.60
N LYS A 356 7.69 -17.66 18.46
CA LYS A 356 7.25 -16.28 18.37
C LYS A 356 7.91 -15.69 17.15
N VAL A 357 7.13 -15.44 16.10
CA VAL A 357 7.63 -14.76 14.92
C VAL A 357 7.66 -13.25 15.20
N ASP A 358 8.31 -12.87 16.28
CA ASP A 358 8.40 -11.49 16.72
C ASP A 358 9.57 -10.82 15.99
N GLY A 359 9.24 -9.99 15.01
CA GLY A 359 10.14 -8.98 14.44
C GLY A 359 10.72 -9.34 13.07
N GLY A 360 10.16 -8.74 12.02
CA GLY A 360 10.88 -8.56 10.77
C GLY A 360 12.08 -7.62 10.93
N ARG A 361 12.81 -7.41 9.83
CA ARG A 361 13.98 -6.51 9.77
C ARG A 361 13.75 -5.23 10.58
N ALA A 362 14.65 -4.94 11.52
CA ALA A 362 14.62 -3.70 12.28
C ALA A 362 15.33 -2.59 11.50
N LEU A 363 14.69 -1.43 11.39
CA LEU A 363 15.36 -0.23 10.90
C LEU A 363 16.44 0.20 11.90
N THR A 364 17.58 0.64 11.37
CA THR A 364 18.69 1.18 12.17
C THR A 364 19.18 2.50 11.55
N GLY A 365 19.99 3.25 12.29
CA GLY A 365 20.64 4.47 11.79
C GLY A 365 19.68 5.51 11.21
N GLU A 366 20.03 6.07 10.05
CA GLU A 366 19.26 7.12 9.37
C GLU A 366 17.85 6.67 8.94
N PRO A 367 17.64 5.45 8.36
CA PRO A 367 16.29 4.94 8.12
C PRO A 367 15.39 4.95 9.36
N LEU A 368 15.89 4.52 10.53
CA LEU A 368 15.11 4.53 11.77
C LEU A 368 14.75 5.94 12.24
N LYS A 369 15.67 6.90 12.09
CA LYS A 369 15.42 8.31 12.42
C LYS A 369 14.30 8.89 11.55
N ARG A 370 14.34 8.64 10.24
CA ARG A 370 13.29 9.04 9.30
C ARG A 370 11.95 8.39 9.61
N PHE A 371 11.96 7.10 9.93
CA PHE A 371 10.77 6.37 10.34
C PHE A 371 10.13 6.97 11.59
N ARG A 372 10.92 7.23 12.64
CA ARG A 372 10.40 7.84 13.89
C ARG A 372 9.75 9.20 13.64
N ALA A 373 10.38 10.06 12.83
CA ALA A 373 9.79 11.34 12.47
C ALA A 373 8.46 11.20 11.70
N LEU A 374 8.35 10.20 10.82
CA LEU A 374 7.09 9.88 10.14
C LEU A 374 6.02 9.40 11.13
N ARG A 375 6.37 8.43 11.99
CA ARG A 375 5.51 7.86 13.03
C ARG A 375 4.96 8.95 13.93
N ASP A 376 5.83 9.82 14.45
CA ASP A 376 5.46 10.89 15.39
C ASP A 376 4.49 11.90 14.73
N ARG A 377 4.69 12.20 13.44
CA ARG A 377 3.77 13.06 12.68
C ARG A 377 2.39 12.40 12.51
N ILE A 378 2.36 11.10 12.20
CA ILE A 378 1.12 10.32 12.09
C ILE A 378 0.40 10.30 13.44
N ASP A 379 1.10 9.97 14.52
CA ASP A 379 0.53 9.88 15.87
C ASP A 379 0.00 11.23 16.35
N THR A 380 0.73 12.32 16.11
CA THR A 380 0.27 13.68 16.44
C THR A 380 -1.04 14.02 15.71
N THR A 381 -1.10 13.70 14.41
CA THR A 381 -2.31 13.95 13.60
C THR A 381 -3.47 13.07 14.06
N ARG A 382 -3.18 11.81 14.44
CA ARG A 382 -4.17 10.85 14.94
C ARG A 382 -4.81 11.31 16.24
N VAL A 383 -3.99 11.73 17.21
CA VAL A 383 -4.47 12.24 18.50
C VAL A 383 -5.32 13.49 18.30
N ALA A 384 -4.87 14.41 17.44
CA ALA A 384 -5.63 15.63 17.15
C ALA A 384 -6.99 15.37 16.49
N ALA A 385 -7.12 14.29 15.71
CA ALA A 385 -8.38 13.90 15.06
C ALA A 385 -9.36 13.19 16.02
N ALA A 386 -8.89 12.74 17.19
CA ALA A 386 -9.71 12.05 18.19
C ALA A 386 -10.32 13.00 19.25
N THR A 387 -9.84 14.24 19.29
CA THR A 387 -10.40 15.38 20.04
C THR A 387 -11.30 16.22 19.15
#